data_AF-A0AA91J9F1-F1
#
_entry.id   AF-A0AA91J9F1-F1
#
_cell.length_a   1.000
_cell.length_b   1.000
_cell.length_c   1.000
_cell.angle_alpha   90.00
_cell.angle_beta   90.00
_cell.angle_gamma   90.00
#
_symmetry.space_group_name_H-M   'P 1'
#
loop_
_entity.id
_entity.type
_entity.pdbx_description
1 polymer ?
#
loop_
_entity_poly.entity_id
_entity_poly.type
_entity_poly.pdbx_seq_one_letter_code
_entity_poly.pdbx_strand_id
1 'polypeptide(L)'
;MASHSYQQSEVLAYQNYLQSQLGSIPPMDQLITSARDARRCGFEPYEVPPASLWQNIVPTLQMLQQLQKQGYLPYSTVIRSVYRNPALNDCAGGAGESKHMTNGAIDIWIPENEANKWAIESTFDGLCQFWQSNGQAYSFGLGLYPTGSVHLDTQGFRKWGASHSSSSSPCRF
;
A
#
# COMPACT_ATOMS: atom_id res chain seq x y z
N MET A 1 -25.89 3.73 -7.95
CA MET A 1 -24.41 3.73 -7.95
C MET A 1 -24.00 4.93 -7.13
N ALA A 2 -23.44 4.72 -5.93
CA ALA A 2 -22.99 5.81 -5.08
C ALA A 2 -21.66 6.35 -5.63
N SER A 3 -21.73 7.39 -6.46
CA SER A 3 -20.58 8.23 -6.76
C SER A 3 -20.34 9.09 -5.53
N HIS A 4 -19.36 8.73 -4.71
CA HIS A 4 -18.85 9.62 -3.67
C HIS A 4 -17.83 10.54 -4.33
N SER A 5 -18.27 11.71 -4.81
CA SER A 5 -17.33 12.78 -5.17
C SER A 5 -16.63 13.24 -3.89
N TYR A 6 -15.30 13.12 -3.82
CA TYR A 6 -14.53 13.61 -2.67
C TYR A 6 -14.70 15.11 -2.52
N GLN A 7 -15.16 15.53 -1.36
CA GLN A 7 -15.26 16.97 -1.09
C GLN A 7 -13.85 17.50 -0.83
N GLN A 8 -13.54 18.67 -1.39
CA GLN A 8 -12.24 19.33 -1.19
C GLN A 8 -11.91 19.50 0.31
N SER A 9 -12.94 19.69 1.15
CA SER A 9 -12.84 19.74 2.60
C SER A 9 -12.38 18.42 3.23
N GLU A 10 -12.85 17.26 2.74
CA GLU A 10 -12.47 15.95 3.25
C GLU A 10 -11.01 15.62 2.90
N VAL A 11 -10.60 15.92 1.67
CA VAL A 11 -9.20 15.76 1.24
C VAL A 11 -8.27 16.61 2.10
N LEU A 12 -8.63 17.89 2.33
CA LEU A 12 -7.85 18.79 3.16
C LEU A 12 -7.79 18.33 4.63
N ALA A 13 -8.91 17.85 5.19
CA ALA A 13 -8.95 17.33 6.54
C ALA A 13 -8.05 16.09 6.71
N TYR A 14 -8.10 15.16 5.74
CA TYR A 14 -7.25 13.97 5.74
C TYR A 14 -5.78 14.33 5.57
N GLN A 15 -5.45 15.26 4.65
CA GLN A 15 -4.10 15.78 4.47
C GLN A 15 -3.54 16.36 5.77
N ASN A 16 -4.29 17.27 6.42
CA ASN A 16 -3.89 17.91 7.66
C ASN A 16 -3.66 16.89 8.77
N TYR A 17 -4.54 15.89 8.88
CA TYR A 17 -4.38 14.79 9.81
C TYR A 17 -3.06 14.04 9.58
N LEU A 18 -2.79 13.59 8.35
CA LEU A 18 -1.56 12.83 8.06
C LEU A 18 -0.30 13.67 8.27
N GLN A 19 -0.32 14.95 7.90
CA GLN A 19 0.78 15.88 8.15
C GLN A 19 1.03 16.07 9.65
N SER A 20 -0.01 16.11 10.48
CA SER A 20 0.16 16.23 11.94
C SER A 20 0.77 14.97 12.56
N GLN A 21 0.61 13.81 11.94
CA GLN A 21 1.14 12.52 12.43
C GLN A 21 2.57 12.24 11.92
N LEU A 22 2.87 12.65 10.69
CA LEU A 22 4.06 12.19 9.94
C LEU A 22 5.02 13.34 9.57
N GLY A 23 4.59 14.59 9.69
CA GLY A 23 5.29 15.75 9.15
C GLY A 23 5.23 15.77 7.62
N SER A 24 6.17 15.08 6.98
CA SER A 24 6.19 14.92 5.52
C SER A 24 5.33 13.74 5.10
N ILE A 25 4.54 13.91 4.04
CA ILE A 25 3.64 12.87 3.53
C ILE A 25 3.83 12.72 2.01
N PRO A 26 3.53 11.53 1.44
CA PRO A 26 3.41 11.38 0.00
C PRO A 26 2.35 12.34 -0.60
N PRO A 27 2.38 12.58 -1.92
CA PRO A 27 1.37 13.36 -2.61
C PRO A 27 -0.06 12.86 -2.34
N MET A 28 -1.00 13.79 -2.14
CA MET A 28 -2.38 13.42 -1.77
C MET A 28 -3.10 12.61 -2.84
N ASP A 29 -2.82 12.86 -4.13
CA ASP A 29 -3.35 12.07 -5.25
C ASP A 29 -2.93 10.60 -5.20
N GLN A 30 -1.77 10.30 -4.59
CA GLN A 30 -1.34 8.94 -4.29
C GLN A 30 -1.92 8.39 -2.97
N LEU A 31 -2.18 9.25 -1.98
CA LEU A 31 -2.73 8.82 -0.69
C LEU A 31 -4.24 8.56 -0.73
N ILE A 32 -4.90 9.04 -1.78
CA ILE A 32 -6.32 8.79 -2.03
C ILE A 32 -6.55 7.94 -3.27
N THR A 33 -5.56 7.35 -3.93
CA THR A 33 -5.86 6.41 -5.04
C THR A 33 -6.46 5.12 -4.49
N SER A 34 -7.65 4.72 -4.99
CA SER A 34 -8.43 3.62 -4.43
C SER A 34 -7.92 2.26 -4.91
N ALA A 35 -8.20 1.92 -6.17
CA ALA A 35 -7.76 0.70 -6.82
C ALA A 35 -7.52 0.94 -8.32
N ARG A 36 -6.57 0.20 -8.90
CA ARG A 36 -6.35 0.20 -10.36
C ARG A 36 -7.61 -0.21 -11.14
N ASP A 37 -8.39 -1.12 -10.57
CA ASP A 37 -9.62 -1.65 -11.15
C ASP A 37 -10.85 -0.77 -10.92
N ALA A 38 -10.75 0.36 -10.19
CA ALA A 38 -11.90 1.19 -9.84
C ALA A 38 -12.77 1.54 -11.05
N ARG A 39 -12.16 2.01 -12.14
CA ARG A 39 -12.88 2.34 -13.37
C ARG A 39 -13.55 1.11 -14.01
N ARG A 40 -12.87 -0.04 -14.02
CA ARG A 40 -13.42 -1.31 -14.53
C ARG A 40 -14.63 -1.75 -13.69
N CYS A 41 -14.61 -1.46 -12.40
CA CYS A 41 -15.65 -1.77 -11.44
C CYS A 41 -16.75 -0.70 -11.33
N GLY A 42 -16.66 0.42 -12.07
CA GLY A 42 -17.64 1.51 -12.00
C GLY A 42 -17.54 2.38 -10.74
N PHE A 43 -16.38 2.40 -10.08
CA PHE A 43 -16.07 3.25 -8.92
C PHE A 43 -15.13 4.40 -9.31
N GLU A 44 -15.12 5.45 -8.48
CA GLU A 44 -14.16 6.54 -8.61
C GLU A 44 -12.72 6.04 -8.32
N PRO A 45 -11.72 6.47 -9.10
CA PRO A 45 -10.33 6.02 -8.95
C PRO A 45 -9.61 6.61 -7.74
N TYR A 46 -10.18 7.67 -7.17
CA TYR A 46 -9.72 8.26 -5.92
C TYR A 46 -10.73 7.91 -4.83
N GLU A 47 -10.36 7.86 -3.55
CA GLU A 47 -11.20 7.73 -2.36
C GLU A 47 -10.52 8.19 -1.07
N VAL A 48 -11.17 9.12 -0.35
CA VAL A 48 -10.77 9.46 1.04
C VAL A 48 -11.36 8.40 1.97
N PRO A 49 -10.55 7.72 2.79
CA PRO A 49 -11.07 6.76 3.75
C PRO A 49 -12.00 7.42 4.78
N PRO A 50 -12.98 6.69 5.35
CA PRO A 50 -13.71 7.13 6.54
C PRO A 50 -12.75 7.59 7.64
N ALA A 51 -13.10 8.70 8.32
CA ALA A 51 -12.24 9.31 9.34
C ALA A 51 -11.84 8.35 10.48
N SER A 52 -12.72 7.41 10.83
CA SER A 52 -12.44 6.36 11.82
C SER A 52 -11.31 5.41 11.42
N LEU A 53 -10.91 5.36 10.14
CA LEU A 53 -9.84 4.51 9.62
C LEU A 53 -8.53 5.27 9.39
N TRP A 54 -8.49 6.59 9.55
CA TRP A 54 -7.30 7.40 9.22
C TRP A 54 -6.06 6.97 10.01
N GLN A 55 -6.21 6.62 11.28
CA GLN A 55 -5.09 6.18 12.13
C GLN A 55 -4.40 4.90 11.64
N ASN A 56 -5.10 4.06 10.87
CA ASN A 56 -4.59 2.76 10.49
C ASN A 56 -3.46 2.83 9.46
N ILE A 57 -3.42 3.90 8.65
CA ILE A 57 -2.39 4.06 7.61
C ILE A 57 -1.07 4.60 8.17
N VAL A 58 -1.13 5.27 9.33
CA VAL A 58 0.00 5.99 9.92
C VAL A 58 1.22 5.08 10.11
N PRO A 59 1.11 3.89 10.74
CA PRO A 59 2.29 3.03 10.91
C PRO A 59 2.82 2.48 9.58
N THR A 60 1.96 2.27 8.58
CA THR A 60 2.37 1.84 7.23
C THR A 60 3.14 2.94 6.50
N LEU A 61 2.73 4.21 6.61
CA LEU A 61 3.48 5.33 6.03
C LEU A 61 4.79 5.59 6.77
N GLN A 62 4.83 5.42 8.10
CA GLN A 62 6.10 5.44 8.86
C GLN A 62 7.06 4.35 8.39
N MET A 63 6.56 3.13 8.17
CA MET A 63 7.36 2.03 7.63
C MET A 63 7.86 2.33 6.21
N LEU A 64 7.05 2.92 5.35
CA LEU A 64 7.49 3.37 4.01
C LEU A 64 8.65 4.39 4.12
N GLN A 65 8.51 5.41 4.97
CA GLN A 65 9.57 6.41 5.21
C GLN A 65 10.84 5.75 5.74
N GLN A 66 10.72 4.75 6.62
CA GLN A 66 11.86 4.02 7.15
C GLN A 66 12.57 3.18 6.07
N LEU A 67 11.81 2.45 5.25
CA LEU A 67 12.34 1.68 4.13
C LEU A 67 13.10 2.59 3.15
N GLN A 68 12.55 3.78 2.87
CA GLN A 68 13.22 4.79 2.04
C GLN A 68 14.51 5.33 2.68
N LYS A 69 14.45 5.70 3.96
CA LYS A 69 15.60 6.21 4.71
C LYS A 69 16.74 5.19 4.82
N GLN A 70 16.41 3.90 4.92
CA GLN A 70 17.37 2.80 5.03
C GLN A 70 17.83 2.28 3.66
N GLY A 71 17.30 2.81 2.55
CA GLY A 71 17.72 2.44 1.19
C GLY A 71 17.10 1.15 0.66
N TYR A 72 16.11 0.57 1.33
CA TYR A 72 15.36 -0.59 0.81
C TYR A 72 14.40 -0.22 -0.31
N LEU A 73 13.94 1.04 -0.34
CA LEU A 73 13.09 1.60 -1.39
C LEU A 73 13.65 2.96 -1.84
N PRO A 74 13.63 3.29 -3.14
CA PRO A 74 14.01 4.62 -3.58
C PRO A 74 12.91 5.65 -3.25
N TYR A 75 13.28 6.93 -3.15
CA TYR A 75 12.31 8.03 -2.98
C TYR A 75 11.41 8.24 -4.21
N SER A 76 11.76 7.66 -5.36
CA SER A 76 10.92 7.62 -6.57
C SER A 76 9.76 6.62 -6.48
N THR A 77 9.63 5.89 -5.38
CA THR A 77 8.51 4.97 -5.11
C THR A 77 7.16 5.71 -5.21
N VAL A 78 6.21 5.11 -5.93
CA VAL A 78 4.86 5.64 -6.15
C VAL A 78 3.83 4.72 -5.50
N ILE A 79 2.92 5.29 -4.70
CA ILE A 79 1.75 4.58 -4.18
C ILE A 79 0.65 4.58 -5.25
N ARG A 80 0.08 3.40 -5.55
CA ARG A 80 -0.91 3.19 -6.62
C ARG A 80 -2.26 2.67 -6.12
N SER A 81 -2.39 2.33 -4.84
CA SER A 81 -3.60 1.78 -4.23
C SER A 81 -3.49 1.95 -2.71
N VAL A 82 -4.54 2.47 -2.07
CA VAL A 82 -4.60 2.72 -0.61
C VAL A 82 -5.91 2.23 -0.04
N TYR A 83 -6.88 3.10 0.24
CA TYR A 83 -8.17 2.69 0.77
C TYR A 83 -9.06 2.15 -0.34
N ARG A 84 -9.69 1.00 -0.09
CA ARG A 84 -10.73 0.44 -0.97
C ARG A 84 -11.98 0.22 -0.14
N ASN A 85 -13.08 0.88 -0.50
CA ASN A 85 -14.35 0.53 0.10
C ASN A 85 -14.70 -0.96 -0.16
N PRO A 86 -15.51 -1.61 0.70
CA PRO A 86 -15.76 -3.05 0.60
C PRO A 86 -16.31 -3.52 -0.75
N ALA A 87 -17.18 -2.73 -1.38
CA ALA A 87 -17.78 -3.08 -2.66
C ALA A 87 -16.75 -3.03 -3.81
N LEU A 88 -15.86 -2.04 -3.80
CA LEU A 88 -14.74 -1.98 -4.73
C LEU A 88 -13.76 -3.14 -4.50
N ASN A 89 -13.44 -3.46 -3.23
CA ASN A 89 -12.54 -4.57 -2.92
C ASN A 89 -13.09 -5.91 -3.45
N ASP A 90 -14.39 -6.17 -3.28
CA ASP A 90 -15.06 -7.36 -3.81
C ASP A 90 -14.99 -7.43 -5.34
N CYS A 91 -15.36 -6.35 -6.05
CA CYS A 91 -15.29 -6.33 -7.52
C CYS A 91 -13.86 -6.46 -8.08
N ALA A 92 -12.87 -5.93 -7.37
CA ALA A 92 -11.45 -6.06 -7.72
C ALA A 92 -10.88 -7.46 -7.41
N GLY A 93 -11.68 -8.38 -6.85
CA GLY A 93 -11.22 -9.72 -6.45
C GLY A 93 -10.29 -9.69 -5.24
N GLY A 94 -10.39 -8.66 -4.40
CA GLY A 94 -9.63 -8.53 -3.18
C GLY A 94 -10.05 -9.55 -2.12
N ALA A 95 -9.11 -9.92 -1.25
CA ALA A 95 -9.41 -10.82 -0.13
C ALA A 95 -10.44 -10.20 0.84
N GLY A 96 -11.28 -11.03 1.45
CA GLY A 96 -12.28 -10.60 2.45
C GLY A 96 -11.67 -9.93 3.70
N GLU A 97 -10.41 -10.23 4.02
CA GLU A 97 -9.66 -9.62 5.13
C GLU A 97 -8.63 -8.58 4.65
N SER A 98 -8.84 -7.99 3.47
CA SER A 98 -7.90 -7.04 2.87
C SER A 98 -7.69 -5.82 3.75
N LYS A 99 -6.42 -5.48 4.00
CA LYS A 99 -6.03 -4.31 4.80
C LYS A 99 -6.19 -2.98 4.05
N HIS A 100 -6.50 -3.02 2.75
CA HIS A 100 -6.96 -1.84 2.02
C HIS A 100 -8.33 -1.36 2.52
N MET A 101 -9.22 -2.28 2.94
CA MET A 101 -10.55 -1.93 3.46
C MET A 101 -10.51 -1.28 4.84
N THR A 102 -9.40 -1.45 5.56
CA THR A 102 -9.17 -0.85 6.87
C THR A 102 -8.27 0.38 6.78
N ASN A 103 -7.91 0.84 5.58
CA ASN A 103 -6.93 1.92 5.35
C ASN A 103 -5.58 1.62 6.03
N GLY A 104 -5.18 0.36 6.09
CA GLY A 104 -3.94 -0.08 6.72
C GLY A 104 -2.89 -0.57 5.72
N ALA A 105 -3.14 -0.45 4.42
CA ALA A 105 -2.28 -0.98 3.37
C ALA A 105 -2.04 0.02 2.25
N ILE A 106 -0.90 -0.16 1.57
CA ILE A 106 -0.55 0.50 0.32
C ILE A 106 -0.02 -0.54 -0.68
N ASP A 107 -0.40 -0.39 -1.95
CA ASP A 107 0.36 -1.01 -3.04
C ASP A 107 1.27 0.04 -3.67
N ILE A 108 2.55 -0.29 -3.81
CA ILE A 108 3.57 0.58 -4.36
C ILE A 108 4.16 0.04 -5.66
N TRP A 109 4.81 0.95 -6.37
CA TRP A 109 5.51 0.72 -7.61
C TRP A 109 6.80 1.53 -7.64
N ILE A 110 7.85 0.99 -8.25
CA ILE A 110 9.13 1.68 -8.45
C ILE A 110 9.32 1.88 -9.95
N PRO A 111 9.03 3.06 -10.51
CA PRO A 111 9.02 3.29 -11.96
C PRO A 111 10.35 2.95 -12.64
N GLU A 112 11.47 3.28 -12.00
CA GLU A 112 12.81 3.00 -12.50
C GLU A 112 13.15 1.51 -12.63
N ASN A 113 12.39 0.63 -11.96
CA ASN A 113 12.59 -0.82 -11.99
C ASN A 113 11.66 -1.54 -13.00
N GLU A 114 10.65 -0.87 -13.57
CA GLU A 114 9.55 -1.48 -14.36
C GLU A 114 10.02 -2.41 -15.49
N ALA A 115 11.08 -2.03 -16.20
CA ALA A 115 11.64 -2.80 -17.32
C ALA A 115 12.87 -3.64 -16.94
N ASN A 116 13.28 -3.63 -15.66
CA ASN A 116 14.50 -4.26 -15.20
C ASN A 116 14.21 -5.32 -14.14
N LYS A 117 14.08 -6.57 -14.60
CA LYS A 117 13.82 -7.74 -13.73
C LYS A 117 14.85 -7.88 -12.60
N TRP A 118 16.13 -7.64 -12.88
CA TRP A 118 17.18 -7.69 -11.85
C TRP A 118 16.99 -6.63 -10.77
N ALA A 119 16.57 -5.42 -11.15
CA ALA A 119 16.29 -4.36 -10.18
C ALA A 119 15.07 -4.70 -9.32
N ILE A 120 14.01 -5.29 -9.90
CA ILE A 120 12.84 -5.78 -9.17
C ILE A 120 13.25 -6.86 -8.15
N GLU A 121 14.02 -7.85 -8.58
CA GLU A 121 14.51 -8.94 -7.72
C GLU A 121 15.38 -8.42 -6.58
N SER A 122 16.29 -7.48 -6.87
CA SER A 122 17.13 -6.82 -5.84
C SER A 122 16.30 -6.05 -4.80
N THR A 123 15.27 -5.30 -5.23
CA THR A 123 14.31 -4.68 -4.31
C THR A 123 13.62 -5.72 -3.44
N PHE A 124 13.17 -6.83 -4.03
CA PHE A 124 12.47 -7.88 -3.30
C PHE A 124 13.38 -8.50 -2.24
N ASP A 125 14.63 -8.80 -2.58
CA ASP A 125 15.61 -9.33 -1.63
C ASP A 125 15.81 -8.39 -0.43
N GLY A 126 15.95 -7.08 -0.68
CA GLY A 126 16.06 -6.07 0.38
C GLY A 126 14.81 -6.02 1.28
N LEU A 127 13.62 -6.00 0.69
CA LEU A 127 12.36 -6.02 1.46
C LEU A 127 12.21 -7.30 2.28
N CYS A 128 12.63 -8.44 1.73
CA CYS A 128 12.64 -9.72 2.42
C CYS A 128 13.58 -9.71 3.63
N GLN A 129 14.79 -9.14 3.49
CA GLN A 129 15.73 -8.98 4.61
C GLN A 129 15.15 -8.09 5.73
N PHE A 130 14.53 -6.97 5.35
CA PHE A 130 13.86 -6.10 6.32
C PHE A 130 12.73 -6.83 7.03
N TRP A 131 11.88 -7.54 6.28
CA TRP A 131 10.75 -8.30 6.80
C TRP A 131 11.20 -9.40 7.76
N GLN A 132 12.27 -10.13 7.44
CA GLN A 132 12.81 -11.19 8.30
C GLN A 132 13.30 -10.62 9.64
N SER A 133 13.98 -9.47 9.60
CA SER A 133 14.58 -8.87 10.81
C SER A 133 13.59 -8.09 11.66
N ASN A 134 12.58 -7.46 11.04
CA ASN A 134 11.73 -6.47 11.69
C ASN A 134 10.23 -6.80 11.61
N GLY A 135 9.82 -7.71 10.73
CA GLY A 135 8.44 -7.85 10.33
C GLY A 135 7.50 -8.21 11.48
N GLN A 136 7.95 -8.99 12.46
CA GLN A 136 7.16 -9.29 13.64
C GLN A 136 6.89 -8.04 14.49
N ALA A 137 7.89 -7.18 14.67
CA ALA A 137 7.76 -5.95 15.44
C ALA A 137 6.80 -4.94 14.78
N TYR A 138 6.77 -4.88 13.44
CA TYR A 138 5.89 -3.99 12.69
C TYR A 138 4.53 -4.61 12.32
N SER A 139 4.28 -5.87 12.68
CA SER A 139 3.14 -6.63 12.13
C SER A 139 3.08 -6.54 10.60
N PHE A 140 4.24 -6.72 9.95
CA PHE A 140 4.44 -6.38 8.54
C PHE A 140 3.82 -7.45 7.62
N GLY A 141 2.76 -7.06 6.90
CA GLY A 141 2.22 -7.79 5.77
C GLY A 141 2.93 -7.40 4.48
N LEU A 142 3.61 -8.35 3.85
CA LEU A 142 4.41 -8.12 2.64
C LEU A 142 3.95 -9.00 1.47
N GLY A 143 3.41 -8.38 0.43
CA GLY A 143 3.09 -9.06 -0.83
C GLY A 143 4.06 -8.65 -1.94
N LEU A 144 4.66 -9.60 -2.64
CA LEU A 144 5.62 -9.33 -3.71
C LEU A 144 5.15 -10.01 -5.00
N TYR A 145 4.88 -9.20 -6.04
CA TYR A 145 4.32 -9.70 -7.30
C TYR A 145 5.35 -9.62 -8.43
N PRO A 146 5.47 -10.63 -9.31
CA PRO A 146 6.46 -10.62 -10.41
C PRO A 146 6.39 -9.42 -11.36
N THR A 147 5.26 -8.71 -11.37
CA THR A 147 5.07 -7.44 -12.09
C THR A 147 5.87 -6.28 -11.51
N GLY A 148 6.52 -6.43 -10.35
CA GLY A 148 7.17 -5.35 -9.61
C GLY A 148 6.25 -4.60 -8.65
N SER A 149 4.97 -4.97 -8.59
CA SER A 149 4.05 -4.44 -7.57
C SER A 149 4.41 -5.01 -6.20
N VAL A 150 4.36 -4.16 -5.18
CA VAL A 150 4.64 -4.53 -3.79
C VAL A 150 3.49 -4.06 -2.92
N HIS A 151 2.94 -4.96 -2.11
CA HIS A 151 1.96 -4.66 -1.07
C HIS A 151 2.68 -4.48 0.27
N LEU A 152 2.35 -3.41 0.99
CA LEU A 152 2.80 -3.15 2.36
C LEU A 152 1.60 -2.89 3.27
N ASP A 153 1.53 -3.59 4.42
CA ASP A 153 0.65 -3.24 5.53
C ASP A 153 1.31 -3.50 6.89
N THR A 154 0.80 -2.85 7.94
CA THR A 154 1.28 -3.03 9.33
C THR A 154 0.19 -3.66 10.22
N GLN A 155 -0.63 -4.55 9.66
CA GLN A 155 -1.79 -5.15 10.34
C GLN A 155 -1.75 -6.69 10.36
N GLY A 156 -0.58 -7.30 10.16
CA GLY A 156 -0.33 -8.71 10.44
C GLY A 156 0.98 -9.21 9.84
N PHE A 157 1.79 -9.89 10.64
CA PHE A 157 3.08 -10.44 10.22
C PHE A 157 2.91 -11.65 9.27
N ARG A 158 2.92 -11.39 7.96
CA ARG A 158 2.72 -12.41 6.93
C ARG A 158 3.36 -11.99 5.62
N LYS A 159 3.62 -12.97 4.76
CA LYS A 159 4.17 -12.74 3.41
C LYS A 159 3.50 -13.62 2.38
N TRP A 160 3.41 -13.14 1.15
CA TRP A 160 2.84 -13.89 0.02
C TRP A 160 3.40 -13.40 -1.31
N GLY A 161 3.13 -14.14 -2.38
CA GLY A 161 3.56 -13.77 -3.73
C GLY A 161 2.48 -13.95 -4.79
N ALA A 162 2.90 -14.39 -5.98
CA ALA A 162 2.10 -14.39 -7.20
C ALA A 162 0.74 -15.09 -7.11
N SER A 163 0.63 -16.14 -6.28
CA SER A 163 -0.64 -16.88 -6.10
C SER A 163 -1.38 -16.49 -4.82
N HIS A 164 -1.10 -15.31 -4.26
CA HIS A 164 -1.69 -14.80 -3.01
C HIS A 164 -1.50 -15.74 -1.81
N SER A 165 -0.48 -16.60 -1.86
CA SER A 165 -0.16 -17.58 -0.81
C SER A 165 1.25 -17.36 -0.27
N SER A 166 1.48 -17.78 0.97
CA SER A 166 2.82 -17.77 1.57
C SER A 166 3.82 -18.65 0.81
N SER A 167 3.36 -19.76 0.23
CA SER A 167 4.19 -20.67 -0.56
C SER A 167 4.72 -20.06 -1.86
N SER A 168 4.07 -19.03 -2.38
CA SER A 168 4.52 -18.30 -3.58
C SER A 168 5.37 -17.05 -3.27
N SER A 169 5.62 -16.78 -1.98
CA SER A 169 6.44 -15.64 -1.55
C SER A 169 7.88 -15.75 -2.06
N PRO A 170 8.46 -14.68 -2.64
CA PRO A 170 9.88 -14.63 -3.00
C PRO A 170 10.81 -14.70 -1.80
N CYS A 171 10.41 -14.15 -0.64
CA CYS A 171 11.24 -14.20 0.57
C CYS A 171 11.42 -15.64 1.06
N ARG A 172 12.65 -16.13 0.97
CA ARG A 172 13.04 -17.46 1.46
C ARG A 172 13.62 -17.29 2.86
N PHE A 173 12.92 -17.91 3.83
CA PHE A 173 13.15 -17.90 5.29
C PHE A 173 12.83 -16.56 5.95
#